data_AF-A0A946J1Z7-F1
#
_entry.id   AF-A0A946J1Z7-F1
#
_cell.length_a   1.000
_cell.length_b   1.000
_cell.length_c   1.000
_cell.angle_alpha   90.00
_cell.angle_beta   90.00
_cell.angle_gamma   90.00
#
_symmetry.space_group_name_H-M   'P 1'
#
loop_
_entity.id
_entity.type
_entity.pdbx_description
1 polymer ?
#
loop_
_entity_poly.entity_id
_entity_poly.type
_entity_poly.pdbx_seq_one_letter_code
_entity_poly.pdbx_strand_id
1 'polypeptide(L)' 'MDYKKYGLKFYTKTVIEDVKGVKVPKMLGVIEGPVNKMIRAYTDEFSFMRHQTMRDQRPSKK' A
#
# COMPACT_ATOMS: atom_id res chain seq x y z
N MET A 1 3.01 8.75 -18.72
CA MET A 1 2.11 8.57 -17.57
C MET A 1 2.86 9.05 -16.34
N ASP A 2 2.34 10.07 -15.66
CA ASP A 2 2.96 10.57 -14.43
C ASP A 2 2.57 9.63 -13.29
N TYR A 3 3.48 8.73 -12.89
CA TYR A 3 3.21 7.65 -11.94
C TYR A 3 3.10 8.13 -10.48
N LYS A 4 3.12 9.44 -10.21
CA LYS A 4 3.16 9.98 -8.85
C LYS A 4 1.78 10.30 -8.31
N LYS A 5 1.07 9.30 -7.78
CA LYS A 5 -0.10 9.54 -6.91
C LYS A 5 0.38 9.95 -5.51
N TYR A 6 0.03 11.16 -5.05
CA TYR A 6 0.41 11.73 -3.73
C TYR A 6 1.92 11.79 -3.40
N GLY A 7 2.81 11.65 -4.41
CA GLY A 7 4.26 11.60 -4.21
C GLY A 7 4.78 10.28 -3.64
N LEU A 8 4.02 9.19 -3.82
CA LEU A 8 4.48 7.83 -3.57
C LEU A 8 5.36 7.34 -4.72
N LYS A 9 6.37 6.52 -4.40
CA LYS A 9 7.22 5.85 -5.40
C LYS A 9 6.70 4.44 -5.65
N PHE A 10 6.63 4.06 -6.91
CA PHE A 10 6.16 2.75 -7.35
C PHE A 10 7.30 2.01 -8.02
N TYR A 11 7.55 0.79 -7.56
CA TYR A 11 8.55 -0.11 -8.14
C TYR A 11 7.84 -1.36 -8.61
N THR A 12 7.92 -1.65 -9.91
CA THR A 12 7.28 -2.83 -10.50
C THR A 12 8.33 -3.75 -11.09
N LYS A 13 8.19 -5.06 -10.83
CA LYS A 13 9.02 -6.10 -11.43
C LYS A 13 8.12 -7.18 -12.00
N THR A 14 8.29 -7.49 -13.28
CA THR A 14 7.64 -8.64 -13.90
C THR A 14 8.51 -9.88 -13.68
N VAL A 15 7.93 -10.93 -13.13
CA VAL A 15 8.57 -12.23 -12.91
C VAL A 15 7.79 -13.27 -13.71
N ILE A 16 8.49 -14.21 -14.33
CA ILE A 16 7.86 -15.35 -15.00
C ILE A 16 7.84 -16.48 -13.98
N GLU A 17 6.66 -16.81 -13.46
CA GLU A 17 6.47 -17.96 -12.58
C GLU A 17 6.05 -19.17 -13.42
N ASP A 18 6.64 -20.33 -13.14
CA ASP A 18 6.20 -21.59 -13.72
C ASP A 18 5.18 -22.23 -12.78
N VAL A 19 3.92 -22.23 -13.18
CA VAL A 19 2.83 -22.86 -12.44
C VAL A 19 2.39 -24.09 -13.22
N LYS A 20 2.79 -25.28 -12.74
CA LYS A 20 2.42 -26.57 -13.34
C LYS A 20 2.83 -26.73 -14.81
N GLY A 21 4.00 -26.23 -15.19
CA GLY A 21 4.54 -26.32 -16.56
C GLY A 21 4.08 -25.19 -17.49
N VAL A 22 3.30 -24.24 -16.98
CA VAL A 22 2.86 -23.05 -17.72
C VAL A 22 3.59 -21.82 -17.19
N LYS A 23 4.34 -21.16 -18.07
CA LYS A 23 5.02 -19.89 -17.77
C LYS A 23 4.00 -18.76 -17.77
N VAL A 24 3.65 -18.28 -16.58
CA VAL A 24 2.70 -17.17 -16.40
C VAL A 24 3.48 -15.91 -15.99
N PRO A 25 3.41 -14.82 -16.76
CA PRO A 25 4.00 -13.55 -16.36
C PRO A 25 3.19 -12.94 -15.22
N LYS A 26 3.85 -12.68 -14.09
CA LYS A 26 3.27 -12.08 -12.90
C LYS A 26 3.96 -10.76 -12.61
N MET A 27 3.17 -9.71 -12.42
CA MET A 27 3.68 -8.38 -12.07
C MET A 27 3.66 -8.21 -10.56
N LEU A 28 4.83 -7.99 -9.97
CA LEU A 28 4.98 -7.65 -8.56
C LEU A 28 5.16 -6.14 -8.44
N GLY A 29 4.36 -5.50 -7.59
CA GLY A 29 4.44 -4.08 -7.30
C GLY A 29 4.81 -3.84 -5.84
N VAL A 30 5.74 -2.91 -5.60
CA VAL A 30 6.07 -2.38 -4.28
C VAL A 30 5.79 -0.89 -4.30
N ILE A 31 5.07 -0.42 -3.27
CA ILE A 31 4.76 0.99 -3.05
C ILE A 31 5.61 1.47 -1.88
N GLU A 32 6.46 2.47 -2.12
CA GLU A 32 7.26 3.09 -1.08
C GLU A 32 6.80 4.53 -0.83
N GLY A 33 6.53 4.84 0.42
CA GLY A 33 6.29 6.22 0.85
C GLY A 33 5.76 6.33 2.28
N PRO A 34 5.52 7.56 2.75
CA PRO A 34 4.96 7.80 4.08
C PRO A 34 3.58 7.15 4.24
N VAL A 35 3.37 6.44 5.35
CA VAL A 35 2.14 5.68 5.64
C VAL A 35 0.87 6.52 5.50
N ASN A 36 0.86 7.75 6.02
CA ASN A 36 -0.30 8.65 5.89
C ASN A 36 -0.70 8.93 4.43
N LYS A 37 0.29 9.00 3.52
CA LYS A 37 0.03 9.19 2.10
C LYS A 37 -0.47 7.90 1.45
N MET A 38 0.04 6.75 1.88
CA MET A 38 -0.41 5.44 1.40
C MET A 38 -1.87 5.16 1.79
N ILE A 39 -2.24 5.38 3.06
CA ILE A 39 -3.63 5.18 3.52
C ILE A 39 -4.60 6.11 2.78
N ARG A 40 -4.18 7.35 2.50
CA ARG A 40 -4.99 8.30 1.72
C ARG A 40 -5.10 7.92 0.23
N ALA A 41 -4.09 7.25 -0.32
CA ALA A 41 -4.05 6.87 -1.73
C ALA A 41 -4.80 5.55 -2.02
N TYR A 42 -4.84 4.65 -1.03
CA TYR A 42 -5.30 3.26 -1.09
C TYR A 42 -6.17 2.93 0.13
N THR A 43 -7.31 3.62 0.25
CA THR A 43 -8.12 3.58 1.48
C THR A 43 -8.76 2.22 1.73
N ASP A 44 -9.15 1.51 0.68
CA ASP A 44 -9.79 0.19 0.79
C ASP A 44 -8.77 -0.88 1.21
N GLU A 45 -7.56 -0.83 0.64
CA GLU A 45 -6.47 -1.75 0.95
C GLU A 45 -5.95 -1.54 2.37
N PHE A 46 -5.93 -0.30 2.87
CA PHE A 46 -5.56 0.03 4.24
C PHE A 46 -6.76 0.18 5.18
N SER A 47 -7.96 -0.30 4.80
CA SER A 47 -9.17 -0.21 5.64
C SER A 47 -9.03 -0.94 6.99
N PHE A 48 -8.16 -1.94 7.06
CA PHE A 48 -7.82 -2.66 8.28
C PHE A 48 -7.00 -1.82 9.27
N MET A 49 -6.27 -0.80 8.78
CA MET A 49 -5.59 0.14 9.66
C MET A 49 -6.61 1.16 10.17
N ARG A 50 -7.02 1.01 11.43
CA ARG A 50 -7.71 2.10 12.12
C ARG A 50 -6.80 3.33 12.10
N HIS A 51 -7.24 4.41 11.47
CA HIS A 51 -6.67 5.72 11.73
C HIS A 51 -6.74 5.93 13.24
N GLN A 52 -5.58 6.19 13.88
CA GLN A 52 -5.59 6.66 15.26
C GLN A 52 -6.35 7.97 15.28
N THR A 53 -7.55 7.93 15.85
CA THR A 53 -8.37 9.12 15.98
C THR A 53 -7.81 9.96 17.12
N MET A 54 -8.06 11.27 17.12
CA MET A 54 -7.71 12.10 18.27
C MET A 54 -8.38 11.65 19.57
N ARG A 55 -9.41 10.79 19.48
CA ARG A 55 -10.02 10.13 20.64
C ARG A 55 -9.11 9.08 21.27
N ASP A 56 -8.32 8.36 20.46
CA ASP A 56 -7.38 7.33 20.95
C ASP A 56 -6.15 7.96 21.63
N GLN A 57 -5.79 9.18 21.23
CA GLN A 57 -4.68 9.94 21.83
C GLN A 57 -5.06 10.67 23.12
N ARG A 58 -6.36 10.69 23.49
CA ARG A 58 -6.79 11.36 24.72
C ARG A 58 -6.43 10.46 25.92
N PRO A 59 -5.69 10.98 26.92
CA PRO A 59 -5.47 10.23 28.15
C PRO A 59 -6.81 9.92 28.80
N SER A 60 -7.02 8.68 29.24
CA SER A 60 -8.22 8.32 29.99
C SER A 60 -8.28 9.15 31.26
N LYS A 61 -9.43 9.76 31.54
CA LYS A 61 -9.65 10.51 32.78
C LYS A 61 -9.41 9.55 33.95
N LYS A 62 -8.45 9.90 34.83
CA LYS A 62 -8.27 9.21 36.11
C LYS A 62 -9.50 9.40 36.98
#